data_AF-A0A832PTR8-F1
#
_entry.id   AF-A0A832PTR8-F1
#
_cell.length_a   1.000
_cell.length_b   1.000
_cell.length_c   1.000
_cell.angle_alpha   90.00
_cell.angle_beta   90.00
_cell.angle_gamma   90.00
#
_symmetry.space_group_name_H-M   'P 1'
#
loop_
_entity.id
_entity.type
_entity.pdbx_description
1 polymer ?
#
loop_
_entity_poly.entity_id
_entity_poly.type
_entity_poly.pdbx_seq_one_letter_code
_entity_poly.pdbx_strand_id
1 'polypeptide(L)'
;MLKVLVMEKGGKEQEFNFDSEQISLGRVRGNDVVLAKPNISKRHALIRVVDGKLYIEDLKSTNGTLLNGRRISGARPFEAKDQIQIGDFAITALLAPAGGVLKPATAAPKEFESEITDTISIQAIPEPEPEPIVVEDFDVMLDVEVIDDDDEPSQIDLPPVLPSELLEPVVVEQKPPMPAVEPPTPIVSKVKPEPRVMPAPKPAPKPAPIYQPPQDSVPRRVLPLVADVGINDEYQMALKLVSERAQELVFATTNPLQTDFDDREWQSLSDSVMKLIDRLRRENLFPASVDPFPLTQDILFEFVGLGPLEELLADNSVKTITVYGPSKIFVTRKDGVHQLAKIFSGLATLNRVVLKLINLAGGQKTVDPTFEGRLPDGSSILIMGYPLCDHDLSIVINRPVVTGDTLDDLLTQGRISKAALDAINEATSKHRSILVIGCKRGGQSPFISAVLKSLKREERLVLLEERRDLLTNQPNVVSLNRSVVRLMEDKVIPLITRLDGSFVVMPDLTTSDVRLLVGLALSGQGGVISSMVSDSWQSSISKLTSILQFQSPHMDAESAKRFVGDAVNCVIQLEPNDKQEFVVKQVVSLDGSKPVVIS
;
A
#
# COMPACT_ATOMS: atom_id res chain seq x y z
N MET A 1 14.29 -0.18 33.26
CA MET A 1 12.88 -0.34 32.84
C MET A 1 12.01 0.49 33.78
N LEU A 2 11.22 1.40 33.22
CA LEU A 2 10.29 2.25 33.95
C LEU A 2 8.92 1.57 33.96
N LYS A 3 8.41 1.29 35.16
CA LYS A 3 7.08 0.71 35.36
C LYS A 3 6.12 1.80 35.81
N VAL A 4 4.99 1.91 35.12
CA VAL A 4 3.92 2.89 35.39
C VAL A 4 2.63 2.14 35.65
N LEU A 5 2.04 2.37 36.82
CA LEU A 5 0.75 1.83 37.23
C LEU A 5 -0.30 2.94 37.16
N VAL A 6 -1.40 2.65 36.48
CA VAL A 6 -2.50 3.58 36.24
C VAL A 6 -3.77 2.99 36.82
N MET A 7 -4.40 3.72 37.74
CA MET A 7 -5.64 3.34 38.38
C MET A 7 -6.70 4.40 38.08
N GLU A 8 -7.75 4.01 37.38
CA GLU A 8 -8.93 4.84 37.14
C GLU A 8 -9.89 4.74 38.33
N LYS A 9 -10.48 5.87 38.76
CA LYS A 9 -11.49 5.90 39.84
C LYS A 9 -12.69 5.00 39.48
N GLY A 10 -12.81 3.85 40.15
CA GLY A 10 -13.85 2.84 39.89
C GLY A 10 -13.55 1.87 38.74
N GLY A 11 -12.36 1.94 38.15
CA GLY A 11 -11.91 1.08 37.05
C GLY A 11 -10.87 0.03 37.46
N LYS A 12 -10.36 -0.72 36.47
CA LYS A 12 -9.30 -1.72 36.67
C LYS A 12 -7.92 -1.05 36.64
N GLU A 13 -7.00 -1.57 37.43
CA GLU A 13 -5.58 -1.18 37.40
C GLU A 13 -4.92 -1.66 36.10
N GLN A 14 -4.17 -0.78 35.45
CA GLN A 14 -3.42 -1.06 34.22
C GLN A 14 -1.93 -0.83 34.48
N GLU A 15 -1.12 -1.80 34.06
CA GLU A 15 0.34 -1.76 34.19
C GLU A 15 0.99 -1.57 32.82
N PHE A 16 1.92 -0.62 32.75
CA PHE A 16 2.72 -0.33 31.57
C PHE A 16 4.20 -0.40 31.90
N ASN A 17 4.97 -1.08 31.05
CA ASN A 17 6.42 -1.22 31.19
C ASN A 17 7.09 -0.58 29.98
N PHE A 18 8.05 0.30 30.25
CA PHE A 18 8.74 1.06 29.22
C PHE A 18 10.25 0.98 29.36
N ASP A 19 10.93 0.88 28.22
CA ASP A 19 12.39 0.96 28.11
C ASP A 19 12.87 2.37 27.68
N SER A 20 11.95 3.34 27.65
CA SER A 20 12.23 4.76 27.39
C SER A 20 12.48 5.52 28.69
N GLU A 21 13.37 6.52 28.63
CA GLU A 21 13.65 7.46 29.72
C GLU A 21 12.61 8.59 29.83
N GLN A 22 11.69 8.68 28.88
CA GLN A 22 10.66 9.70 28.83
C GLN A 22 9.32 9.12 28.37
N ILE A 23 8.27 9.34 29.15
CA ILE A 23 6.91 8.81 28.95
C ILE A 23 5.90 9.96 28.99
N SER A 24 5.07 10.05 27.96
CA SER A 24 4.01 11.03 27.83
C SER A 24 2.66 10.48 28.27
N LEU A 25 1.90 11.32 28.98
CA LEU A 25 0.57 11.01 29.51
C LEU A 25 -0.44 11.99 28.93
N GLY A 26 -1.57 11.51 28.41
CA GLY A 26 -2.61 12.42 27.90
C GLY A 26 -3.81 11.73 27.26
N ARG A 27 -4.80 12.52 26.85
CA ARG A 27 -6.11 12.01 26.39
C ARG A 27 -6.10 11.41 24.98
N VAL A 28 -5.27 11.94 24.08
CA VAL A 28 -5.29 11.52 22.67
C VAL A 28 -4.36 10.34 22.42
N ARG A 29 -4.70 9.56 21.39
CA ARG A 29 -3.82 8.53 20.82
C ARG A 29 -2.62 9.24 20.20
N GLY A 30 -1.46 9.04 20.80
CA GLY A 30 -0.24 9.83 20.56
C GLY A 30 0.59 10.08 21.83
N ASN A 31 0.02 9.80 23.02
CA ASN A 31 0.79 9.67 24.25
C ASN A 31 1.11 8.19 24.53
N ASP A 32 2.21 7.95 25.24
CA ASP A 32 2.66 6.61 25.62
C ASP A 32 1.67 5.91 26.57
N VAL A 33 1.03 6.68 27.45
CA VAL A 33 -0.10 6.25 28.26
C VAL A 33 -1.31 7.13 27.93
N VAL A 34 -2.34 6.50 27.38
CA VAL A 34 -3.58 7.18 26.98
C VAL A 34 -4.59 7.15 28.12
N LEU A 35 -4.89 8.33 28.66
CA LEU A 35 -5.89 8.53 29.71
C LEU A 35 -7.16 9.12 29.07
N ALA A 36 -8.01 8.26 28.51
CA ALA A 36 -9.10 8.65 27.61
C ALA A 36 -10.34 9.24 28.32
N LYS A 37 -10.17 10.29 29.14
CA LYS A 37 -11.27 11.01 29.83
C LYS A 37 -11.26 12.50 29.52
N PRO A 38 -12.43 13.13 29.33
CA PRO A 38 -12.54 14.51 28.87
C PRO A 38 -11.89 15.55 29.81
N ASN A 39 -11.73 15.24 31.10
CA ASN A 39 -11.00 16.06 32.08
C ASN A 39 -9.47 16.01 31.91
N ILE A 40 -8.95 15.43 30.83
CA ILE A 40 -7.52 15.28 30.56
C ILE A 40 -7.17 15.97 29.24
N SER A 41 -6.15 16.81 29.25
CA SER A 41 -5.64 17.48 28.04
C SER A 41 -5.01 16.49 27.04
N LYS A 42 -4.94 16.89 25.76
CA LYS A 42 -4.43 16.04 24.67
C LYS A 42 -3.03 15.50 24.98
N ARG A 43 -2.08 16.36 25.34
CA ARG A 43 -0.80 16.01 25.99
C ARG A 43 -0.83 16.66 27.37
N HIS A 44 -0.94 15.87 28.43
CA HIS A 44 -1.23 16.38 29.76
C HIS A 44 0.04 16.55 30.60
N ALA A 45 0.83 15.49 30.69
CA ALA A 45 2.02 15.47 31.51
C ALA A 45 3.12 14.57 30.93
N LEU A 46 4.32 14.71 31.48
CA LEU A 46 5.50 13.98 31.07
C LEU A 46 6.23 13.43 32.29
N ILE A 47 6.50 12.12 32.30
CA ILE A 47 7.42 11.49 33.24
C ILE A 47 8.79 11.38 32.57
N ARG A 48 9.85 11.84 33.26
CA ARG A 48 11.23 11.72 32.79
C ARG A 48 12.12 11.08 33.84
N VAL A 49 13.05 10.25 33.40
CA VAL A 49 14.15 9.71 34.19
C VAL A 49 15.38 10.56 33.94
N VAL A 50 15.92 11.22 34.97
CA VAL A 50 17.16 12.00 34.88
C VAL A 50 18.07 11.57 36.02
N ASP A 51 19.28 11.11 35.71
CA ASP A 51 20.28 10.61 36.68
C ASP A 51 19.72 9.57 37.66
N GLY A 52 18.86 8.66 37.16
CA GLY A 52 18.22 7.62 37.96
C GLY A 52 17.11 8.11 38.90
N LYS A 53 16.65 9.36 38.75
CA LYS A 53 15.53 9.95 39.50
C LYS A 53 14.35 10.25 38.59
N LEU A 54 13.14 10.11 39.13
CA LEU A 54 11.89 10.37 38.40
C LEU A 54 11.45 11.81 38.58
N TYR A 55 11.02 12.42 37.47
CA TYR A 55 10.45 13.76 37.42
C TYR A 55 9.10 13.72 36.70
N ILE A 56 8.12 14.45 37.21
CA ILE A 56 6.82 14.69 36.58
C ILE A 56 6.71 16.16 36.19
N GLU A 57 6.31 16.43 34.95
CA GLU A 57 6.12 17.78 34.42
C GLU A 57 4.73 17.91 33.81
N ASP A 58 4.00 18.96 34.20
CA ASP A 58 2.72 19.31 33.60
C ASP A 58 2.93 20.11 32.30
N LEU A 59 2.35 19.66 31.20
CA LEU A 59 2.51 20.28 29.87
C LEU A 59 1.47 21.37 29.60
N LYS A 60 1.25 22.25 30.59
CA LYS A 60 0.21 23.29 30.57
C LYS A 60 -1.18 22.71 30.37
N SER A 61 -1.49 21.67 31.14
CA SER A 61 -2.79 21.01 31.08
C SER A 61 -3.90 21.91 31.64
N THR A 62 -5.13 21.68 31.17
CA THR A 62 -6.31 22.48 31.53
C THR A 62 -6.65 22.32 33.02
N ASN A 63 -6.60 21.09 33.54
CA ASN A 63 -6.98 20.78 34.92
C ASN A 63 -5.78 20.64 35.88
N GLY A 64 -4.55 20.64 35.35
CA GLY A 64 -3.33 20.50 36.13
C GLY A 64 -3.04 19.07 36.56
N THR A 65 -1.75 18.81 36.77
CA THR A 65 -1.24 17.60 37.41
C THR A 65 -1.05 17.85 38.91
N LEU A 66 -1.47 16.91 39.75
CA LEU A 66 -1.22 16.95 41.20
C LEU A 66 -0.23 15.86 41.60
N LEU A 67 0.65 16.17 42.54
CA LEU A 67 1.56 15.21 43.18
C LEU A 67 1.25 15.20 44.68
N ASN A 68 0.84 14.04 45.22
CA ASN A 68 0.42 13.88 46.61
C ASN A 68 -0.62 14.93 47.05
N GLY A 69 -1.60 15.21 46.18
CA GLY A 69 -2.69 16.17 46.42
C GLY A 69 -2.30 17.65 46.27
N ARG A 70 -1.06 17.98 45.87
CA ARG A 70 -0.63 19.35 45.60
C ARG A 70 -0.38 19.56 44.12
N ARG A 71 -0.96 20.60 43.52
CA ARG A 71 -0.74 20.95 42.11
C ARG A 71 0.73 21.32 41.90
N ILE A 72 1.34 20.77 40.85
CA ILE A 72 2.73 21.06 40.49
C ILE A 72 2.81 22.22 39.49
N SER A 73 3.94 22.94 39.54
CA SER A 73 4.31 23.96 38.56
C SER A 73 5.72 23.66 38.07
N GLY A 74 5.86 23.32 36.79
CA GLY A 74 7.12 22.84 36.20
C GLY A 74 7.50 21.41 36.62
N ALA A 75 8.67 20.96 36.18
CA ALA A 75 9.18 19.62 36.50
C ALA A 75 9.46 19.46 38.01
N ARG A 76 8.91 18.42 38.63
CA ARG A 76 9.10 18.10 40.05
C ARG A 76 9.59 16.67 40.24
N PRO A 77 10.60 16.43 41.08
CA PRO A 77 11.04 15.08 41.40
C PRO A 77 9.98 14.36 42.25
N PHE A 78 9.84 13.05 42.07
CA PHE A 78 8.96 12.20 42.88
C PHE A 78 9.56 10.80 43.08
N GLU A 79 9.11 10.09 44.12
CA GLU A 79 9.51 8.73 44.45
C GLU A 79 8.40 7.71 44.14
N ALA A 80 8.74 6.41 44.12
CA ALA A 80 7.79 5.34 43.79
C ALA A 80 6.55 5.24 44.71
N LYS A 81 6.65 5.80 45.92
CA LYS A 81 5.54 5.87 46.90
C LYS A 81 4.62 7.07 46.68
N ASP A 82 5.02 8.02 45.83
CA ASP A 82 4.27 9.23 45.58
C ASP A 82 3.20 8.99 44.52
N GLN A 83 2.03 9.58 44.73
CA GLN A 83 0.87 9.45 43.86
C GLN A 83 0.73 10.68 42.98
N ILE A 84 0.78 10.49 41.67
CA ILE A 84 0.48 11.51 40.67
C ILE A 84 -1.01 11.38 40.33
N GLN A 85 -1.74 12.50 40.35
CA GLN A 85 -3.15 12.54 39.99
C GLN A 85 -3.35 13.41 38.76
N ILE A 86 -4.01 12.84 37.75
CA ILE A 86 -4.38 13.48 36.48
C ILE A 86 -5.84 13.17 36.22
N GLY A 87 -6.72 14.15 36.43
CA GLY A 87 -8.17 13.94 36.33
C GLY A 87 -8.62 12.81 37.26
N ASP A 88 -9.29 11.80 36.68
CA ASP A 88 -9.83 10.64 37.41
C ASP A 88 -8.81 9.50 37.59
N PHE A 89 -7.55 9.70 37.17
CA PHE A 89 -6.52 8.68 37.25
C PHE A 89 -5.52 9.00 38.35
N ALA A 90 -5.23 7.97 39.16
CA ALA A 90 -4.10 7.90 40.04
C ALA A 90 -2.97 7.11 39.37
N ILE A 91 -1.78 7.66 39.36
CA ILE A 91 -0.61 7.12 38.66
C ILE A 91 0.54 7.01 39.65
N THR A 92 1.19 5.86 39.68
CA THR A 92 2.47 5.67 40.38
C THR A 92 3.50 5.14 39.39
N ALA A 93 4.76 5.50 39.58
CA ALA A 93 5.83 5.03 38.71
C ALA A 93 7.07 4.66 39.52
N LEU A 94 7.75 3.59 39.11
CA LEU A 94 8.95 3.10 39.77
C LEU A 94 9.99 2.65 38.76
N LEU A 95 11.26 2.87 39.08
CA LEU A 95 12.38 2.33 38.33
C LEU A 95 12.68 0.93 38.85
N ALA A 96 12.37 -0.08 38.04
CA ALA A 96 12.72 -1.46 38.37
C ALA A 96 14.18 -1.72 37.97
N PRO A 97 15.00 -2.34 38.84
CA PRO A 97 16.27 -2.90 38.41
C PRO A 97 16.01 -3.95 37.34
N ALA A 98 16.83 -4.00 36.29
CA ALA A 98 16.69 -4.99 35.24
C ALA A 98 16.87 -6.41 35.83
N GLY A 99 15.75 -7.13 35.99
CA GLY A 99 15.71 -8.49 36.52
C GLY A 99 15.33 -8.59 37.99
N GLY A 100 14.02 -8.63 38.30
CA GLY A 100 13.52 -8.98 39.63
C GLY A 100 12.00 -9.04 39.69
N VAL A 101 11.44 -10.24 39.85
CA VAL A 101 10.00 -10.49 40.04
C VAL A 101 9.57 -10.03 41.43
N LEU A 102 8.57 -9.15 41.53
CA LEU A 102 7.89 -8.84 42.79
C LEU A 102 6.39 -9.13 42.66
N LYS A 103 5.87 -9.91 43.62
CA LYS A 103 4.47 -10.32 43.79
C LYS A 103 3.55 -9.13 44.09
N PRO A 104 2.26 -9.19 43.71
CA PRO A 104 1.30 -8.13 44.00
C PRO A 104 0.89 -8.14 45.48
N ALA A 105 0.84 -6.95 46.09
CA ALA A 105 0.25 -6.73 47.41
C ALA A 105 -1.09 -5.98 47.23
N THR A 106 -2.14 -6.60 47.74
CA THR A 106 -3.53 -6.15 47.78
C THR A 106 -3.71 -4.96 48.73
N ALA A 107 -4.40 -3.89 48.31
CA ALA A 107 -5.09 -2.96 49.21
C ALA A 107 -6.26 -2.25 48.50
N ALA A 108 -7.42 -2.20 49.17
CA ALA A 108 -8.70 -1.71 48.69
C ALA A 108 -8.79 -0.16 48.55
N PRO A 109 -9.71 0.40 47.74
CA PRO A 109 -9.89 1.84 47.63
C PRO A 109 -10.69 2.40 48.80
N LYS A 110 -10.23 3.52 49.39
CA LYS A 110 -11.04 4.38 50.26
C LYS A 110 -11.88 5.33 49.41
N GLU A 111 -13.16 5.41 49.73
CA GLU A 111 -14.16 6.33 49.17
C GLU A 111 -13.76 7.79 49.40
N PHE A 112 -14.07 8.66 48.42
CA PHE A 112 -13.92 10.10 48.54
C PHE A 112 -15.30 10.76 48.46
N GLU A 113 -15.76 11.21 49.63
CA GLU A 113 -16.88 12.13 49.81
C GLU A 113 -16.52 13.53 49.29
N SER A 114 -17.53 14.17 48.70
CA SER A 114 -17.58 15.55 48.26
C SER A 114 -17.76 16.49 49.44
N GLU A 115 -17.06 17.62 49.49
CA GLU A 115 -17.66 18.86 50.00
C GLU A 115 -16.83 20.14 49.76
N ILE A 116 -17.59 21.23 49.63
CA ILE A 116 -17.29 22.67 49.79
C ILE A 116 -16.79 23.37 48.52
N THR A 117 -17.69 23.98 47.73
CA THR A 117 -18.24 25.35 47.87
C THR A 117 -17.18 26.43 47.94
N ASP A 118 -17.04 27.22 46.87
CA ASP A 118 -17.00 28.66 47.02
C ASP A 118 -17.38 29.39 45.74
N THR A 119 -18.25 30.36 45.96
CA THR A 119 -18.95 31.22 45.01
C THR A 119 -17.99 32.28 44.48
N ILE A 120 -17.86 32.43 43.16
CA ILE A 120 -17.37 33.69 42.57
C ILE A 120 -18.28 34.11 41.42
N SER A 121 -18.82 35.32 41.60
CA SER A 121 -19.77 36.03 40.76
C SER A 121 -19.33 36.19 39.31
N ILE A 122 -20.28 35.97 38.42
CA ILE A 122 -20.22 36.28 36.99
C ILE A 122 -20.36 37.81 36.83
N GLN A 123 -19.37 38.46 36.25
CA GLN A 123 -19.54 39.77 35.62
C GLN A 123 -19.88 39.56 34.14
N ALA A 124 -21.06 40.05 33.75
CA ALA A 124 -21.56 40.05 32.39
C ALA A 124 -20.72 40.96 31.49
N ILE A 125 -20.31 40.43 30.34
CA ILE A 125 -19.75 41.20 29.22
C ILE A 125 -20.91 41.37 28.22
N PRO A 126 -21.20 42.59 27.74
CA PRO A 126 -22.35 42.84 26.86
C PRO A 126 -22.14 42.25 25.47
N GLU A 127 -23.21 41.69 24.91
CA GLU A 127 -23.30 41.23 23.51
C GLU A 127 -23.16 42.43 22.55
N PRO A 128 -22.37 42.32 21.46
CA PRO A 128 -22.38 43.32 20.41
C PRO A 128 -23.55 43.09 19.44
N GLU A 129 -24.35 44.13 19.21
CA GLU A 129 -25.36 44.22 18.17
C GLU A 129 -24.73 44.17 16.76
N PRO A 130 -25.42 43.62 15.74
CA PRO A 130 -24.88 43.50 14.39
C PRO A 130 -24.92 44.83 13.62
N GLU A 131 -23.78 45.27 13.11
CA GLU A 131 -23.69 46.37 12.14
C GLU A 131 -24.12 45.91 10.72
N PRO A 132 -24.73 46.79 9.91
CA PRO A 132 -25.22 46.46 8.59
C PRO A 132 -24.08 46.36 7.56
N ILE A 133 -24.09 45.29 6.76
CA ILE A 133 -23.16 45.12 5.63
C ILE A 133 -23.65 45.98 4.46
N VAL A 134 -22.81 46.91 4.04
CA VAL A 134 -22.94 47.66 2.78
C VAL A 134 -22.47 46.77 1.64
N VAL A 135 -23.34 46.51 0.67
CA VAL A 135 -23.00 45.87 -0.61
C VAL A 135 -22.57 46.97 -1.57
N GLU A 136 -21.33 46.94 -2.03
CA GLU A 136 -20.87 47.72 -3.19
C GLU A 136 -20.87 46.83 -4.43
N ASP A 137 -21.57 47.32 -5.45
CA ASP A 137 -21.71 46.75 -6.80
C ASP A 137 -20.35 46.69 -7.51
N PHE A 138 -20.08 45.56 -8.16
CA PHE A 138 -19.14 45.49 -9.29
C PHE A 138 -19.72 44.59 -10.39
N ASP A 139 -20.10 45.23 -11.49
CA ASP A 139 -20.50 44.65 -12.76
C ASP A 139 -19.40 43.76 -13.37
N VAL A 140 -19.76 42.53 -13.77
CA VAL A 140 -19.14 41.87 -14.94
C VAL A 140 -20.22 41.08 -15.70
N MET A 141 -20.43 41.49 -16.95
CA MET A 141 -21.32 40.90 -17.95
C MET A 141 -21.01 39.42 -18.26
N LEU A 142 -22.08 38.62 -18.43
CA LEU A 142 -22.08 37.41 -19.24
C LEU A 142 -23.39 37.39 -20.04
N ASP A 143 -23.26 37.51 -21.37
CA ASP A 143 -24.35 37.39 -22.33
C ASP A 143 -24.85 35.94 -22.36
N VAL A 144 -26.13 35.75 -22.05
CA VAL A 144 -26.89 34.52 -22.29
C VAL A 144 -28.06 34.90 -23.18
N GLU A 145 -28.05 34.44 -24.43
CA GLU A 145 -29.22 34.52 -25.30
C GLU A 145 -30.20 33.38 -24.97
N VAL A 146 -31.44 33.79 -24.72
CA VAL A 146 -32.63 32.97 -24.47
C VAL A 146 -33.30 32.64 -25.81
N ILE A 147 -33.73 31.40 -26.00
CA ILE A 147 -34.86 31.08 -26.86
C ILE A 147 -35.72 30.05 -26.12
N ASP A 148 -36.96 30.45 -25.82
CA ASP A 148 -38.03 29.67 -25.18
C ASP A 148 -38.83 28.82 -26.20
N ASP A 149 -39.31 27.70 -25.68
CA ASP A 149 -40.62 27.03 -25.85
C ASP A 149 -41.26 26.86 -27.25
N ASP A 150 -41.53 25.61 -27.65
CA ASP A 150 -42.86 24.96 -27.50
C ASP A 150 -42.96 23.64 -28.30
N ASP A 151 -43.91 22.81 -27.84
CA ASP A 151 -44.62 21.69 -28.50
C ASP A 151 -44.21 20.22 -28.29
N GLU A 152 -45.25 19.48 -27.88
CA GLU A 152 -45.39 18.08 -27.47
C GLU A 152 -45.46 17.07 -28.66
N PRO A 153 -45.59 15.75 -28.44
CA PRO A 153 -44.82 14.73 -29.14
C PRO A 153 -45.52 14.13 -30.38
N SER A 154 -44.74 13.62 -31.32
CA SER A 154 -45.24 12.72 -32.38
C SER A 154 -44.31 11.53 -32.63
N GLN A 155 -44.96 10.42 -32.98
CA GLN A 155 -44.49 9.04 -33.09
C GLN A 155 -43.28 8.88 -34.02
N ILE A 156 -42.30 8.07 -33.60
CA ILE A 156 -41.24 7.57 -34.50
C ILE A 156 -41.69 6.21 -35.04
N ASP A 157 -42.10 6.23 -36.30
CA ASP A 157 -42.26 5.06 -37.17
C ASP A 157 -40.87 4.55 -37.61
N LEU A 158 -40.63 3.25 -37.43
CA LEU A 158 -39.48 2.55 -38.00
C LEU A 158 -39.74 2.22 -39.48
N PRO A 159 -38.81 2.53 -40.41
CA PRO A 159 -38.84 1.94 -41.74
C PRO A 159 -37.91 0.71 -41.87
N PRO A 160 -38.13 -0.14 -42.89
CA PRO A 160 -37.89 -1.58 -42.82
C PRO A 160 -36.54 -2.03 -43.39
N VAL A 161 -36.19 -3.27 -43.04
CA VAL A 161 -35.10 -4.08 -43.62
C VAL A 161 -35.53 -4.67 -44.97
N LEU A 162 -34.60 -4.72 -45.94
CA LEU A 162 -34.35 -5.76 -46.99
C LEU A 162 -33.65 -5.13 -48.22
N PRO A 163 -33.01 -5.89 -49.15
CA PRO A 163 -32.13 -7.07 -49.03
C PRO A 163 -30.81 -6.94 -49.84
N SER A 164 -30.03 -8.02 -49.82
CA SER A 164 -28.75 -8.29 -50.48
C SER A 164 -28.77 -8.49 -52.01
N GLU A 165 -27.58 -8.35 -52.62
CA GLU A 165 -27.09 -8.68 -53.98
C GLU A 165 -27.11 -7.56 -55.05
N LEU A 166 -25.92 -7.12 -55.50
CA LEU A 166 -25.36 -7.36 -56.84
C LEU A 166 -24.01 -6.62 -57.06
N LEU A 167 -23.08 -7.33 -57.68
CA LEU A 167 -21.73 -6.94 -58.14
C LEU A 167 -21.81 -5.81 -59.20
N GLU A 168 -20.87 -4.88 -59.40
CA GLU A 168 -19.49 -4.96 -59.95
C GLU A 168 -18.87 -3.51 -59.93
N PRO A 169 -17.71 -3.21 -60.58
CA PRO A 169 -16.33 -3.39 -60.14
C PRO A 169 -15.67 -2.07 -59.65
N VAL A 170 -14.73 -2.16 -58.71
CA VAL A 170 -13.94 -1.01 -58.24
C VAL A 170 -12.79 -0.73 -59.21
N VAL A 171 -12.79 0.47 -59.78
CA VAL A 171 -11.70 1.05 -60.57
C VAL A 171 -10.50 1.32 -59.66
N VAL A 172 -9.33 0.83 -60.07
CA VAL A 172 -8.04 1.06 -59.42
C VAL A 172 -7.54 2.45 -59.79
N GLU A 173 -7.58 3.40 -58.85
CA GLU A 173 -6.80 4.64 -58.96
C GLU A 173 -5.40 4.44 -58.38
N GLN A 174 -4.40 4.58 -59.25
CA GLN A 174 -2.98 4.52 -58.92
C GLN A 174 -2.53 5.81 -58.23
N LYS A 175 -1.89 5.65 -57.07
CA LYS A 175 -1.24 6.74 -56.34
C LYS A 175 0.11 7.09 -57.00
N PRO A 176 0.44 8.36 -57.26
CA PRO A 176 1.70 8.75 -57.93
C PRO A 176 2.95 8.56 -57.04
N PRO A 177 4.14 8.32 -57.64
CA PRO A 177 5.37 8.03 -56.92
C PRO A 177 6.05 9.28 -56.36
N MET A 178 6.72 9.14 -55.21
CA MET A 178 7.54 10.18 -54.58
C MET A 178 8.86 10.40 -55.35
N PRO A 179 9.38 11.65 -55.45
CA PRO A 179 10.68 11.92 -56.05
C PRO A 179 11.85 11.58 -55.10
N ALA A 180 12.97 11.18 -55.72
CA ALA A 180 14.21 10.74 -55.08
C ALA A 180 14.96 11.86 -54.32
N VAL A 181 15.62 11.48 -53.23
CA VAL A 181 16.46 12.34 -52.38
C VAL A 181 17.87 12.43 -52.99
N GLU A 182 18.34 13.65 -53.28
CA GLU A 182 19.74 13.93 -53.64
C GLU A 182 20.64 14.04 -52.38
N PRO A 183 21.94 13.69 -52.45
CA PRO A 183 22.86 13.80 -51.32
C PRO A 183 23.33 15.25 -51.08
N PRO A 184 23.58 15.66 -49.83
CA PRO A 184 24.00 17.03 -49.53
C PRO A 184 25.48 17.28 -49.86
N THR A 185 25.77 18.44 -50.44
CA THR A 185 27.12 19.02 -50.56
C THR A 185 27.44 19.93 -49.35
N PRO A 186 28.72 20.07 -48.96
CA PRO A 186 29.10 20.68 -47.69
C PRO A 186 29.10 22.21 -47.79
N ILE A 187 28.39 22.89 -46.89
CA ILE A 187 28.46 24.35 -46.72
C ILE A 187 29.29 24.68 -45.48
N VAL A 188 30.32 25.48 -45.76
CA VAL A 188 31.35 26.02 -44.88
C VAL A 188 30.77 26.93 -43.81
N SER A 189 31.27 26.74 -42.59
CA SER A 189 31.01 27.53 -41.39
C SER A 189 31.38 29.01 -41.57
N LYS A 190 30.44 29.91 -41.27
CA LYS A 190 30.68 31.25 -40.70
C LYS A 190 29.33 31.87 -40.37
N VAL A 191 29.04 32.00 -39.08
CA VAL A 191 28.37 33.14 -38.40
C VAL A 191 28.20 32.72 -36.93
N LYS A 192 28.76 33.54 -36.03
CA LYS A 192 28.67 33.40 -34.57
C LYS A 192 27.42 34.14 -34.10
N PRO A 193 26.43 33.52 -33.44
CA PRO A 193 25.38 34.24 -32.76
C PRO A 193 25.79 34.55 -31.31
N GLU A 194 25.48 35.77 -30.88
CA GLU A 194 25.66 36.26 -29.50
C GLU A 194 24.75 35.53 -28.50
N PRO A 195 25.13 35.44 -27.21
CA PRO A 195 24.39 34.70 -26.21
C PRO A 195 23.07 35.40 -25.85
N ARG A 196 21.94 34.77 -26.17
CA ARG A 196 20.65 35.06 -25.52
C ARG A 196 20.71 34.59 -24.07
N VAL A 197 20.61 35.53 -23.14
CA VAL A 197 20.35 35.22 -21.73
C VAL A 197 18.94 34.65 -21.62
N MET A 198 18.83 33.35 -21.37
CA MET A 198 17.56 32.72 -21.02
C MET A 198 17.19 33.11 -19.58
N PRO A 199 15.93 33.48 -19.29
CA PRO A 199 15.48 33.63 -17.91
C PRO A 199 15.62 32.29 -17.18
N ALA A 200 16.08 32.34 -15.93
CA ALA A 200 16.32 31.16 -15.11
C ALA A 200 15.09 30.22 -15.08
N PRO A 201 15.28 28.90 -15.17
CA PRO A 201 14.18 27.96 -15.05
C PRO A 201 13.49 28.13 -13.70
N LYS A 202 12.16 28.23 -13.71
CA LYS A 202 11.36 28.19 -12.47
C LYS A 202 11.78 26.93 -11.68
N PRO A 203 11.94 27.04 -10.35
CA PRO A 203 12.29 25.88 -9.53
C PRO A 203 11.28 24.76 -9.78
N ALA A 204 11.77 23.56 -10.04
CA ALA A 204 10.94 22.39 -10.26
C ALA A 204 9.96 22.24 -9.08
N PRO A 205 8.69 21.88 -9.32
CA PRO A 205 7.76 21.56 -8.25
C PRO A 205 8.42 20.48 -7.38
N LYS A 206 8.38 20.68 -6.05
CA LYS A 206 8.87 19.67 -5.10
C LYS A 206 8.17 18.34 -5.42
N PRO A 207 8.88 17.20 -5.47
CA PRO A 207 8.24 15.91 -5.65
C PRO A 207 7.17 15.75 -4.56
N ALA A 208 6.01 15.21 -4.95
CA ALA A 208 4.94 14.89 -4.01
C ALA A 208 5.53 14.11 -2.83
N PRO A 209 5.12 14.40 -1.58
CA PRO A 209 5.63 13.67 -0.42
C PRO A 209 5.44 12.18 -0.66
N ILE A 210 6.54 11.44 -0.63
CA ILE A 210 6.51 9.99 -0.61
C ILE A 210 5.73 9.64 0.66
N TYR A 211 4.58 8.97 0.50
CA TYR A 211 3.84 8.45 1.64
C TYR A 211 4.79 7.54 2.44
N GLN A 212 5.20 8.03 3.61
CA GLN A 212 5.95 7.26 4.59
C GLN A 212 4.95 6.91 5.69
N PRO A 213 4.49 5.64 5.79
CA PRO A 213 3.74 5.23 6.95
C PRO A 213 4.62 5.50 8.20
N PRO A 214 4.05 5.97 9.31
CA PRO A 214 4.80 6.30 10.51
C PRO A 214 5.67 5.11 10.94
N GLN A 215 6.98 5.33 11.00
CA GLN A 215 7.95 4.30 11.37
C GLN A 215 7.88 3.96 12.87
N ASP A 216 8.19 2.70 13.17
CA ASP A 216 7.87 1.91 14.35
C ASP A 216 7.97 2.55 15.76
N SER A 217 6.98 2.22 16.60
CA SER A 217 7.08 1.92 18.05
C SER A 217 5.72 1.82 18.77
N VAL A 218 4.60 2.11 18.09
CA VAL A 218 3.25 1.93 18.66
C VAL A 218 2.78 0.49 18.40
N PRO A 219 2.26 -0.26 19.39
CA PRO A 219 1.67 -1.58 19.14
C PRO A 219 0.57 -1.44 18.07
N ARG A 220 0.82 -2.04 16.90
CA ARG A 220 -0.06 -1.94 15.73
C ARG A 220 -1.41 -2.56 16.07
N ARG A 221 -2.48 -1.78 15.94
CA ARG A 221 -3.86 -2.22 16.23
C ARG A 221 -4.28 -3.25 15.19
N VAL A 222 -4.50 -4.49 15.60
CA VAL A 222 -5.07 -5.52 14.73
C VAL A 222 -6.55 -5.18 14.52
N LEU A 223 -6.95 -4.97 13.26
CA LEU A 223 -8.36 -4.74 12.93
C LEU A 223 -9.19 -5.99 13.26
N PRO A 224 -10.39 -5.82 13.85
CA PRO A 224 -11.21 -6.93 14.31
C PRO A 224 -11.76 -7.76 13.15
N LEU A 225 -11.71 -9.08 13.29
CA LEU A 225 -12.27 -10.02 12.32
C LEU A 225 -13.77 -10.24 12.61
N VAL A 226 -14.56 -10.55 11.58
CA VAL A 226 -15.97 -10.93 11.76
C VAL A 226 -16.12 -12.11 12.71
N ALA A 227 -15.18 -13.05 12.68
CA ALA A 227 -15.17 -14.21 13.56
C ALA A 227 -15.02 -13.84 15.05
N ASP A 228 -14.38 -12.72 15.37
CA ASP A 228 -14.06 -12.33 16.75
C ASP A 228 -15.15 -11.49 17.40
N VAL A 229 -15.75 -10.57 16.64
CA VAL A 229 -16.66 -9.54 17.18
C VAL A 229 -18.05 -9.55 16.53
N GLY A 230 -18.26 -10.38 15.52
CA GLY A 230 -19.48 -10.34 14.71
C GLY A 230 -19.60 -9.07 13.87
N ILE A 231 -20.76 -8.88 13.25
CA ILE A 231 -21.11 -7.65 12.52
C ILE A 231 -21.92 -6.76 13.45
N ASN A 232 -21.52 -5.50 13.59
CA ASN A 232 -22.28 -4.50 14.33
C ASN A 232 -23.15 -3.69 13.36
N ASP A 233 -24.39 -4.13 13.15
CA ASP A 233 -25.33 -3.53 12.20
C ASP A 233 -25.64 -2.06 12.53
N GLU A 234 -25.76 -1.72 13.82
CA GLU A 234 -26.02 -0.34 14.27
C GLU A 234 -24.84 0.58 13.93
N TYR A 235 -23.61 0.11 14.11
CA TYR A 235 -22.41 0.85 13.72
C TYR A 235 -22.32 1.05 12.21
N GLN A 236 -22.61 0.00 11.42
CA GLN A 236 -22.59 0.10 9.95
C GLN A 236 -23.68 1.05 9.43
N MET A 237 -24.87 1.02 10.03
CA MET A 237 -25.95 1.95 9.71
C MET A 237 -25.56 3.40 10.04
N ALA A 238 -24.98 3.64 11.22
CA ALA A 238 -24.50 4.96 11.62
C ALA A 238 -23.38 5.46 10.69
N LEU A 239 -22.43 4.59 10.33
CA LEU A 239 -21.33 4.91 9.42
C LEU A 239 -21.84 5.33 8.04
N LYS A 240 -22.79 4.57 7.47
CA LYS A 240 -23.39 4.89 6.17
C LYS A 240 -24.14 6.22 6.22
N LEU A 241 -25.00 6.42 7.22
CA LEU A 241 -25.81 7.64 7.37
C LEU A 241 -24.94 8.89 7.53
N VAL A 242 -23.99 8.86 8.46
CA VAL A 242 -23.15 10.04 8.72
C VAL A 242 -22.24 10.31 7.54
N SER A 243 -21.72 9.28 6.87
CA SER A 243 -20.90 9.46 5.66
C SER A 243 -21.66 10.13 4.52
N GLU A 244 -22.90 9.72 4.25
CA GLU A 244 -23.74 10.32 3.20
C GLU A 244 -23.95 11.82 3.46
N ARG A 245 -24.32 12.16 4.71
CA ARG A 245 -24.50 13.56 5.12
C ARG A 245 -23.18 14.35 5.16
N ALA A 246 -22.09 13.72 5.57
CA ALA A 246 -20.79 14.37 5.62
C ALA A 246 -20.28 14.71 4.21
N GLN A 247 -20.56 13.85 3.23
CA GLN A 247 -20.25 14.13 1.82
C GLN A 247 -20.92 15.41 1.33
N GLU A 248 -22.20 15.60 1.66
CA GLU A 248 -22.99 16.77 1.25
C GLU A 248 -22.62 18.05 2.01
N LEU A 249 -22.35 17.94 3.31
CA LEU A 249 -22.30 19.11 4.20
C LEU A 249 -20.89 19.51 4.66
N VAL A 250 -19.97 18.53 4.74
CA VAL A 250 -18.62 18.75 5.27
C VAL A 250 -17.58 18.71 4.15
N PHE A 251 -17.74 17.76 3.22
CA PHE A 251 -16.71 17.46 2.22
C PHE A 251 -17.09 17.86 0.79
N ALA A 252 -18.18 18.59 0.59
CA ALA A 252 -18.69 18.95 -0.74
C ALA A 252 -17.67 19.69 -1.62
N THR A 253 -16.82 20.52 -1.02
CA THR A 253 -15.77 21.28 -1.72
C THR A 253 -14.39 20.67 -1.59
N THR A 254 -14.25 19.54 -0.89
CA THR A 254 -12.94 18.92 -0.64
C THR A 254 -12.44 18.21 -1.90
N ASN A 255 -11.22 18.52 -2.32
CA ASN A 255 -10.58 17.78 -3.41
C ASN A 255 -10.40 16.30 -2.99
N PRO A 256 -10.97 15.33 -3.70
CA PRO A 256 -10.88 13.91 -3.33
C PRO A 256 -9.44 13.36 -3.40
N LEU A 257 -8.52 14.05 -4.06
CA LEU A 257 -7.10 13.69 -4.14
C LEU A 257 -6.23 14.40 -3.12
N GLN A 258 -6.77 15.36 -2.36
CA GLN A 258 -6.03 15.97 -1.26
C GLN A 258 -5.75 14.89 -0.21
N THR A 259 -4.49 14.78 0.17
CA THR A 259 -3.99 13.82 1.16
C THR A 259 -3.15 14.50 2.23
N ASP A 260 -2.60 15.67 1.93
CA ASP A 260 -1.92 16.52 2.89
C ASP A 260 -2.95 17.41 3.60
N PHE A 261 -3.22 17.09 4.87
CA PHE A 261 -4.02 17.91 5.78
C PHE A 261 -3.15 18.25 6.99
N ASP A 262 -3.12 19.52 7.36
CA ASP A 262 -2.44 19.92 8.59
C ASP A 262 -3.28 19.62 9.85
N ASP A 263 -2.66 19.73 11.03
CA ASP A 263 -3.33 19.45 12.30
C ASP A 263 -4.59 20.32 12.53
N ARG A 264 -4.63 21.54 11.97
CA ARG A 264 -5.75 22.47 12.15
C ARG A 264 -6.91 22.11 11.23
N GLU A 265 -6.62 21.80 9.97
CA GLU A 265 -7.58 21.33 8.99
C GLU A 265 -8.23 20.03 9.45
N TRP A 266 -7.41 19.08 9.92
CA TRP A 266 -7.90 17.82 10.50
C TRP A 266 -8.84 18.06 11.69
N GLN A 267 -8.45 18.95 12.60
CA GLN A 267 -9.27 19.29 13.77
C GLN A 267 -10.59 19.95 13.35
N SER A 268 -10.56 20.86 12.38
CA SER A 268 -11.74 21.54 11.85
C SER A 268 -12.73 20.56 11.19
N LEU A 269 -12.22 19.62 10.39
CA LEU A 269 -13.03 18.56 9.79
C LEU A 269 -13.63 17.64 10.85
N SER A 270 -12.84 17.24 11.84
CA SER A 270 -13.30 16.43 12.97
C SER A 270 -14.41 17.11 13.75
N ASP A 271 -14.26 18.41 14.05
CA ASP A 271 -15.26 19.17 14.78
C ASP A 271 -16.55 19.34 13.96
N SER A 272 -16.42 19.45 12.63
CA SER A 272 -17.57 19.54 11.70
C SER A 272 -18.35 18.23 11.61
N VAL A 273 -17.66 17.09 11.52
CA VAL A 273 -18.30 15.76 11.55
C VAL A 273 -18.95 15.49 12.93
N MET A 274 -18.30 15.86 14.03
CA MET A 274 -18.91 15.75 15.37
C MET A 274 -20.18 16.59 15.51
N LYS A 275 -20.17 17.84 15.03
CA LYS A 275 -21.38 18.70 15.00
C LYS A 275 -22.51 18.10 14.17
N LEU A 276 -22.17 17.43 13.07
CA LEU A 276 -23.14 16.69 12.25
C LEU A 276 -23.75 15.51 13.03
N ILE A 277 -22.93 14.72 13.71
CA ILE A 277 -23.42 13.62 14.55
C ILE A 277 -24.32 14.14 15.68
N ASP A 278 -23.94 15.24 16.34
CA ASP A 278 -24.75 15.86 17.39
C ASP A 278 -26.10 16.40 16.86
N ARG A 279 -26.15 16.85 15.60
CA ARG A 279 -27.41 17.20 14.93
C ARG A 279 -28.28 15.97 14.71
N LEU A 280 -27.73 14.90 14.14
CA LEU A 280 -28.45 13.64 13.89
C LEU A 280 -28.95 12.98 15.19
N ARG A 281 -28.21 13.12 16.29
CA ARG A 281 -28.64 12.70 17.63
C ARG A 281 -29.86 13.47 18.12
N ARG A 282 -29.86 14.80 17.96
CA ARG A 282 -31.03 15.64 18.33
C ARG A 282 -32.26 15.33 17.50
N GLU A 283 -32.07 14.88 16.26
CA GLU A 283 -33.15 14.45 15.34
C GLU A 283 -33.58 12.98 15.56
N ASN A 284 -33.01 12.27 16.54
CA ASN A 284 -33.24 10.84 16.80
C ASN A 284 -32.95 9.91 15.59
N LEU A 285 -32.03 10.32 14.71
CA LEU A 285 -31.61 9.54 13.54
C LEU A 285 -30.31 8.75 13.79
N PHE A 286 -29.66 8.95 14.94
CA PHE A 286 -28.38 8.33 15.29
C PHE A 286 -28.52 7.26 16.39
N PRO A 287 -28.01 6.02 16.21
CA PRO A 287 -28.09 4.97 17.22
C PRO A 287 -27.37 5.34 18.52
N ALA A 288 -28.05 5.23 19.67
CA ALA A 288 -27.51 5.63 20.97
C ALA A 288 -26.35 4.75 21.47
N SER A 289 -26.31 3.49 21.01
CA SER A 289 -25.26 2.50 21.32
C SER A 289 -23.91 2.80 20.66
N VAL A 290 -23.90 3.64 19.62
CA VAL A 290 -22.71 3.95 18.82
C VAL A 290 -21.95 5.12 19.44
N ASP A 291 -20.65 4.91 19.69
CA ASP A 291 -19.74 5.97 20.10
C ASP A 291 -19.39 6.88 18.90
N PRO A 292 -19.68 8.19 18.95
CA PRO A 292 -19.38 9.14 17.87
C PRO A 292 -17.91 9.30 17.58
N PHE A 293 -17.04 9.10 18.57
CA PHE A 293 -15.63 9.44 18.43
C PHE A 293 -14.91 8.47 17.50
N PRO A 294 -14.96 7.13 17.70
CA PRO A 294 -14.44 6.17 16.72
C PRO A 294 -15.08 6.33 15.34
N LEU A 295 -16.38 6.58 15.28
CA LEU A 295 -17.11 6.77 14.02
C LEU A 295 -16.60 8.00 13.24
N THR A 296 -16.39 9.12 13.93
CA THR A 296 -15.82 10.32 13.33
C THR A 296 -14.43 10.06 12.76
N GLN A 297 -13.58 9.33 13.50
CA GLN A 297 -12.25 8.98 13.01
C GLN A 297 -12.33 8.13 11.75
N ASP A 298 -13.19 7.10 11.73
CA ASP A 298 -13.36 6.24 10.55
C ASP A 298 -13.83 7.04 9.32
N ILE A 299 -14.78 7.96 9.49
CA ILE A 299 -15.25 8.85 8.41
C ILE A 299 -14.11 9.74 7.91
N LEU A 300 -13.35 10.37 8.81
CA LEU A 300 -12.21 11.20 8.40
C LEU A 300 -11.16 10.38 7.65
N PHE A 301 -10.79 9.20 8.14
CA PHE A 301 -9.82 8.33 7.48
C PHE A 301 -10.30 7.84 6.11
N GLU A 302 -11.60 7.61 5.93
CA GLU A 302 -12.16 7.29 4.62
C GLU A 302 -12.16 8.49 3.67
N PHE A 303 -12.48 9.69 4.17
CA PHE A 303 -12.56 10.88 3.33
C PHE A 303 -11.20 11.49 2.98
N VAL A 304 -10.25 11.43 3.90
CA VAL A 304 -8.92 12.06 3.81
C VAL A 304 -7.83 11.03 3.50
N GLY A 305 -7.89 9.84 4.10
CA GLY A 305 -6.93 8.76 3.90
C GLY A 305 -7.40 7.67 2.94
N LEU A 306 -6.95 6.44 3.20
CA LEU A 306 -7.34 5.22 2.48
C LEU A 306 -8.37 4.38 3.26
N GLY A 307 -8.99 4.96 4.29
CA GLY A 307 -9.94 4.27 5.16
C GLY A 307 -9.32 3.06 5.85
N PRO A 308 -10.05 1.93 5.96
CA PRO A 308 -9.54 0.69 6.55
C PRO A 308 -8.24 0.16 5.92
N LEU A 309 -7.94 0.51 4.65
CA LEU A 309 -6.74 0.00 3.97
C LEU A 309 -5.45 0.56 4.55
N GLU A 310 -5.49 1.75 5.16
CA GLU A 310 -4.29 2.38 5.72
C GLU A 310 -3.69 1.54 6.85
N GLU A 311 -4.52 1.09 7.79
CA GLU A 311 -4.12 0.19 8.88
C GLU A 311 -3.63 -1.18 8.34
N LEU A 312 -4.25 -1.68 7.26
CA LEU A 312 -3.88 -2.95 6.65
C LEU A 312 -2.57 -2.89 5.86
N LEU A 313 -2.31 -1.77 5.18
CA LEU A 313 -1.05 -1.50 4.51
C LEU A 313 0.08 -1.21 5.50
N ALA A 314 -0.24 -0.83 6.75
CA ALA A 314 0.73 -0.77 7.82
C ALA A 314 0.97 -2.14 8.49
N ASP A 315 0.11 -3.14 8.32
CA ASP A 315 0.25 -4.46 8.96
C ASP A 315 1.16 -5.39 8.14
N ASN A 316 2.36 -5.69 8.66
CA ASN A 316 3.33 -6.58 8.00
C ASN A 316 2.90 -8.06 8.00
N SER A 317 1.89 -8.44 8.78
CA SER A 317 1.34 -9.80 8.78
C SER A 317 0.45 -10.06 7.55
N VAL A 318 -0.08 -9.01 6.92
CA VAL A 318 -0.99 -9.08 5.78
C VAL A 318 -0.18 -9.31 4.50
N LYS A 319 -0.56 -10.35 3.73
CA LYS A 319 0.02 -10.69 2.42
C LYS A 319 -0.81 -10.17 1.25
N THR A 320 -2.13 -10.27 1.37
CA THR A 320 -3.07 -9.82 0.34
C THR A 320 -4.26 -9.15 1.01
N ILE A 321 -4.73 -8.03 0.44
CA ILE A 321 -5.98 -7.37 0.81
C ILE A 321 -6.92 -7.48 -0.38
N THR A 322 -8.15 -7.91 -0.17
CA THR A 322 -9.17 -7.98 -1.20
C THR A 322 -10.43 -7.27 -0.73
N VAL A 323 -10.96 -6.37 -1.55
CA VAL A 323 -12.18 -5.62 -1.27
C VAL A 323 -13.21 -5.96 -2.34
N TYR A 324 -14.41 -6.33 -1.92
CA TYR A 324 -15.57 -6.59 -2.78
C TYR A 324 -16.68 -5.60 -2.44
N GLY A 325 -16.77 -4.51 -3.20
CA GLY A 325 -17.64 -3.39 -2.88
C GLY A 325 -17.34 -2.78 -1.50
N PRO A 326 -18.20 -1.90 -0.99
CA PRO A 326 -17.97 -1.24 0.30
C PRO A 326 -18.08 -2.19 1.50
N SER A 327 -18.82 -3.29 1.39
CA SER A 327 -19.26 -4.08 2.54
C SER A 327 -18.37 -5.26 2.92
N LYS A 328 -17.45 -5.70 2.04
CA LYS A 328 -16.67 -6.92 2.26
C LYS A 328 -15.19 -6.68 2.04
N ILE A 329 -14.41 -6.77 3.12
CA ILE A 329 -12.95 -6.67 3.09
C ILE A 329 -12.36 -7.97 3.64
N PHE A 330 -11.47 -8.58 2.86
CA PHE A 330 -10.75 -9.80 3.19
C PHE A 330 -9.26 -9.54 3.29
N VAL A 331 -8.59 -10.20 4.22
CA VAL A 331 -7.14 -10.17 4.38
C VAL A 331 -6.60 -11.59 4.41
N THR A 332 -5.53 -11.82 3.65
CA THR A 332 -4.79 -13.09 3.68
C THR A 332 -3.57 -12.92 4.55
N ARG A 333 -3.49 -13.71 5.62
CA ARG A 333 -2.35 -13.79 6.54
C ARG A 333 -1.66 -15.17 6.40
N LYS A 334 -0.73 -15.50 7.30
CA LYS A 334 -0.06 -16.82 7.29
C LYS A 334 -1.01 -17.98 7.60
N ASP A 335 -2.02 -17.72 8.42
CA ASP A 335 -2.99 -18.69 8.95
C ASP A 335 -4.24 -18.87 8.08
N GLY A 336 -4.45 -18.01 7.07
CA GLY A 336 -5.55 -18.16 6.12
C GLY A 336 -6.11 -16.83 5.62
N VAL A 337 -7.33 -16.90 5.11
CA VAL A 337 -8.12 -15.75 4.63
C VAL A 337 -9.16 -15.40 5.68
N HIS A 338 -9.20 -14.13 6.08
CA HIS A 338 -10.08 -13.64 7.13
C HIS A 338 -10.91 -12.46 6.65
N GLN A 339 -12.20 -12.41 7.00
CA GLN A 339 -13.06 -11.26 6.72
C GLN A 339 -12.98 -10.26 7.88
N LEU A 340 -12.81 -8.98 7.57
CA LEU A 340 -12.83 -7.89 8.56
C LEU A 340 -14.27 -7.51 8.93
N ALA A 341 -14.47 -7.13 10.19
CA ALA A 341 -15.73 -6.54 10.65
C ALA A 341 -15.89 -5.08 10.17
N LYS A 342 -14.78 -4.43 9.83
CA LYS A 342 -14.74 -3.07 9.28
C LYS A 342 -15.16 -3.07 7.80
N ILE A 343 -15.91 -2.04 7.41
CA ILE A 343 -16.41 -1.83 6.04
C ILE A 343 -16.03 -0.42 5.58
N PHE A 344 -16.22 -0.13 4.30
CA PHE A 344 -16.34 1.24 3.83
C PHE A 344 -17.77 1.73 3.99
N SER A 345 -17.93 3.02 4.24
CA SER A 345 -19.25 3.63 4.47
C SER A 345 -20.18 3.55 3.25
N GLY A 346 -19.64 3.48 2.05
CA GLY A 346 -20.41 3.37 0.81
C GLY A 346 -19.54 3.38 -0.45
N LEU A 347 -20.20 3.18 -1.59
CA LEU A 347 -19.53 3.10 -2.90
C LEU A 347 -18.89 4.44 -3.30
N ALA A 348 -19.51 5.57 -2.99
CA ALA A 348 -18.95 6.90 -3.29
C ALA A 348 -17.61 7.10 -2.56
N THR A 349 -17.54 6.73 -1.29
CA THR A 349 -16.32 6.81 -0.48
C THR A 349 -15.24 5.86 -0.97
N LEU A 350 -15.62 4.61 -1.27
CA LEU A 350 -14.70 3.63 -1.84
C LEU A 350 -14.12 4.11 -3.18
N ASN A 351 -14.93 4.72 -4.04
CA ASN A 351 -14.46 5.32 -5.30
C ASN A 351 -13.44 6.45 -5.08
N ARG A 352 -13.59 7.24 -4.01
CA ARG A 352 -12.60 8.26 -3.64
C ARG A 352 -11.28 7.62 -3.20
N VAL A 353 -11.34 6.54 -2.43
CA VAL A 353 -10.14 5.76 -2.06
C VAL A 353 -9.48 5.17 -3.32
N VAL A 354 -10.25 4.65 -4.28
CA VAL A 354 -9.71 4.17 -5.57
C VAL A 354 -8.99 5.27 -6.34
N LEU A 355 -9.56 6.47 -6.42
CA LEU A 355 -8.89 7.60 -7.09
C LEU A 355 -7.54 7.92 -6.45
N LYS A 356 -7.46 7.88 -5.11
CA LYS A 356 -6.19 8.06 -4.37
C LYS A 356 -5.21 6.93 -4.65
N LEU A 357 -5.65 5.68 -4.66
CA LEU A 357 -4.79 4.52 -4.97
C LEU A 357 -4.21 4.61 -6.40
N ILE A 358 -5.03 4.98 -7.37
CA ILE A 358 -4.59 5.20 -8.76
C ILE A 358 -3.54 6.31 -8.82
N ASN A 359 -3.79 7.43 -8.15
CA ASN A 359 -2.87 8.57 -8.11
C ASN A 359 -1.55 8.23 -7.38
N LEU A 360 -1.63 7.51 -6.25
CA LEU A 360 -0.45 7.01 -5.52
C LEU A 360 0.38 6.05 -6.38
N ALA A 361 -0.26 5.30 -7.27
CA ALA A 361 0.41 4.43 -8.23
C ALA A 361 0.97 5.17 -9.46
N GLY A 362 0.88 6.51 -9.50
CA GLY A 362 1.31 7.32 -10.65
C GLY A 362 0.44 7.16 -11.89
N GLY A 363 -0.75 6.58 -11.73
CA GLY A 363 -1.73 6.38 -12.79
C GLY A 363 -2.76 7.50 -12.88
N GLN A 364 -3.63 7.40 -13.88
CA GLN A 364 -4.81 8.26 -14.04
C GLN A 364 -6.03 7.38 -14.28
N LYS A 365 -7.19 7.82 -13.82
CA LYS A 365 -8.44 7.09 -14.05
C LYS A 365 -8.78 7.14 -15.54
N THR A 366 -8.92 5.98 -16.17
CA THR A 366 -9.29 5.83 -17.57
C THR A 366 -10.74 5.39 -17.71
N VAL A 367 -11.21 5.24 -18.95
CA VAL A 367 -12.52 4.64 -19.27
C VAL A 367 -12.50 3.11 -19.09
N ASP A 368 -11.30 2.50 -19.01
CA ASP A 368 -11.14 1.08 -18.80
C ASP A 368 -11.72 0.69 -17.42
N PRO A 369 -12.58 -0.35 -17.32
CA PRO A 369 -13.07 -0.83 -16.03
C PRO A 369 -11.96 -1.47 -15.18
N THR A 370 -10.73 -1.59 -15.71
CA THR A 370 -9.59 -2.13 -14.98
C THR A 370 -8.47 -1.11 -14.81
N PHE A 371 -7.77 -1.24 -13.69
CA PHE A 371 -6.53 -0.53 -13.44
C PHE A 371 -5.54 -1.46 -12.76
N GLU A 372 -4.34 -1.57 -13.31
CA GLU A 372 -3.20 -2.23 -12.67
C GLU A 372 -2.09 -1.21 -12.41
N GLY A 373 -1.50 -1.26 -11.21
CA GLY A 373 -0.47 -0.31 -10.81
C GLY A 373 0.34 -0.78 -9.61
N ARG A 374 1.22 0.09 -9.14
CA ARG A 374 2.08 -0.19 -7.99
C ARG A 374 2.12 0.99 -7.02
N LEU A 375 1.84 0.74 -5.75
CA LEU A 375 1.89 1.73 -4.69
C LEU A 375 3.35 2.04 -4.29
N PRO A 376 3.62 3.19 -3.63
CA PRO A 376 4.96 3.60 -3.21
C PRO A 376 5.69 2.61 -2.30
N ASP A 377 4.94 1.83 -1.52
CA ASP A 377 5.45 0.78 -0.62
C ASP A 377 5.86 -0.51 -1.36
N GLY A 378 5.70 -0.55 -2.69
CA GLY A 378 5.98 -1.70 -3.53
C GLY A 378 4.80 -2.66 -3.69
N SER A 379 3.66 -2.42 -3.04
CA SER A 379 2.45 -3.23 -3.19
C SER A 379 1.89 -3.11 -4.60
N SER A 380 1.47 -4.24 -5.15
CA SER A 380 0.83 -4.27 -6.47
C SER A 380 -0.67 -4.25 -6.33
N ILE A 381 -1.33 -3.43 -7.15
CA ILE A 381 -2.78 -3.19 -7.08
C ILE A 381 -3.46 -3.55 -8.39
N LEU A 382 -4.59 -4.23 -8.29
CA LEU A 382 -5.53 -4.48 -9.37
C LEU A 382 -6.90 -3.98 -8.93
N ILE A 383 -7.50 -3.11 -9.72
CA ILE A 383 -8.83 -2.55 -9.50
C ILE A 383 -9.70 -2.97 -10.69
N MET A 384 -10.91 -3.43 -10.41
CA MET A 384 -11.87 -3.90 -11.40
C MET A 384 -13.23 -3.30 -11.08
N GLY A 385 -13.91 -2.73 -12.07
CA GLY A 385 -15.24 -2.17 -11.97
C GLY A 385 -16.25 -2.91 -12.85
N TYR A 386 -17.52 -2.57 -12.67
CA TYR A 386 -18.61 -3.04 -13.53
C TYR A 386 -18.36 -2.68 -15.02
N PRO A 387 -18.68 -3.55 -15.99
CA PRO A 387 -19.37 -4.84 -15.86
C PRO A 387 -18.45 -6.07 -15.69
N LEU A 388 -17.15 -5.89 -15.42
CA LEU A 388 -16.22 -7.03 -15.34
C LEU A 388 -16.48 -7.93 -14.12
N CYS A 389 -17.02 -7.36 -13.06
CA CYS A 389 -17.40 -8.07 -11.85
C CYS A 389 -18.84 -7.73 -11.44
N ASP A 390 -19.54 -8.68 -10.80
CA ASP A 390 -20.90 -8.51 -10.29
C ASP A 390 -21.00 -7.45 -9.18
N HIS A 391 -19.86 -7.09 -8.59
CA HIS A 391 -19.74 -5.98 -7.67
C HIS A 391 -19.39 -4.71 -8.42
N ASP A 392 -19.98 -3.58 -8.03
CA ASP A 392 -19.70 -2.26 -8.63
C ASP A 392 -18.19 -1.95 -8.71
N LEU A 393 -17.43 -2.45 -7.73
CA LEU A 393 -15.99 -2.27 -7.62
C LEU A 393 -15.33 -3.39 -6.81
N SER A 394 -14.19 -3.89 -7.28
CA SER A 394 -13.33 -4.85 -6.59
C SER A 394 -11.88 -4.38 -6.60
N ILE A 395 -11.17 -4.55 -5.48
CA ILE A 395 -9.76 -4.16 -5.34
C ILE A 395 -8.98 -5.37 -4.82
N VAL A 396 -7.82 -5.64 -5.41
CA VAL A 396 -6.85 -6.63 -4.93
C VAL A 396 -5.51 -5.95 -4.75
N ILE A 397 -4.98 -5.96 -3.54
CA ILE A 397 -3.65 -5.45 -3.21
C ILE A 397 -2.79 -6.61 -2.74
N ASN A 398 -1.72 -6.92 -3.47
CA ASN A 398 -0.73 -7.90 -3.03
C ASN A 398 0.49 -7.18 -2.49
N ARG A 399 0.82 -7.48 -1.23
CA ARG A 399 1.96 -6.92 -0.51
C ARG A 399 3.25 -7.55 -1.04
N PRO A 400 4.34 -6.77 -1.17
CA PRO A 400 5.60 -7.31 -1.65
C PRO A 400 6.15 -8.33 -0.64
N VAL A 401 6.52 -9.51 -1.13
CA VAL A 401 7.19 -10.52 -0.31
C VAL A 401 8.68 -10.20 -0.31
N VAL A 402 9.12 -9.38 0.64
CA VAL A 402 10.53 -9.01 0.79
C VAL A 402 11.23 -10.09 1.60
N THR A 403 11.74 -11.14 0.96
CA THR A 403 12.65 -12.09 1.63
C THR A 403 14.11 -11.67 1.40
N GLY A 404 14.80 -11.42 2.51
CA GLY A 404 16.20 -11.04 2.56
C GLY A 404 17.18 -12.17 2.27
N ASP A 405 16.72 -13.43 2.30
CA ASP A 405 17.57 -14.62 2.28
C ASP A 405 18.52 -14.70 1.08
N THR A 406 19.73 -15.16 1.34
CA THR A 406 20.73 -15.67 0.39
C THR A 406 20.63 -17.20 0.26
N LEU A 407 21.33 -17.81 -0.71
CA LEU A 407 21.35 -19.27 -0.81
C LEU A 407 21.98 -19.94 0.42
N ASP A 408 22.95 -19.31 1.06
CA ASP A 408 23.57 -19.79 2.30
C ASP A 408 22.61 -19.72 3.50
N ASP A 409 21.77 -18.68 3.56
CA ASP A 409 20.70 -18.58 4.56
C ASP A 409 19.69 -19.73 4.37
N LEU A 410 19.31 -20.02 3.13
CA LEU A 410 18.40 -21.13 2.82
C LEU A 410 19.03 -22.50 3.20
N LEU A 411 20.35 -22.68 3.03
CA LEU A 411 21.05 -23.88 3.46
C LEU A 411 21.00 -24.03 4.98
N THR A 412 21.26 -22.93 5.70
CA THR A 412 21.24 -22.88 7.17
C THR A 412 19.83 -23.16 7.72
N GLN A 413 18.80 -22.69 7.02
CA GLN A 413 17.38 -22.97 7.32
C GLN A 413 16.95 -24.40 6.94
N GLY A 414 17.83 -25.20 6.31
CA GLY A 414 17.51 -26.56 5.86
C GLY A 414 16.55 -26.63 4.67
N ARG A 415 16.45 -25.54 3.89
CA ARG A 415 15.51 -25.41 2.76
C ARG A 415 16.12 -25.80 1.42
N ILE A 416 17.44 -25.95 1.38
CA ILE A 416 18.20 -26.45 0.24
C ILE A 416 19.28 -27.42 0.76
N SER A 417 19.57 -28.49 0.00
CA SER A 417 20.66 -29.42 0.32
C SER A 417 22.02 -28.84 -0.10
N LYS A 418 23.11 -29.31 0.49
CA LYS A 418 24.47 -28.89 0.08
C LYS A 418 24.75 -29.25 -1.38
N ALA A 419 24.31 -30.43 -1.84
CA ALA A 419 24.44 -30.85 -3.23
C ALA A 419 23.69 -29.94 -4.20
N ALA A 420 22.46 -29.53 -3.85
CA ALA A 420 21.69 -28.58 -4.64
C ALA A 420 22.35 -27.20 -4.68
N LEU A 421 22.88 -26.72 -3.55
CA LEU A 421 23.63 -25.45 -3.49
C LEU A 421 24.85 -25.48 -4.42
N ASP A 422 25.65 -26.54 -4.33
CA ASP A 422 26.86 -26.69 -5.14
C ASP A 422 26.52 -26.75 -6.64
N ALA A 423 25.43 -27.44 -7.01
CA ALA A 423 24.94 -27.50 -8.39
C ALA A 423 24.49 -26.11 -8.92
N ILE A 424 23.80 -25.32 -8.09
CA ILE A 424 23.37 -23.96 -8.46
C ILE A 424 24.58 -23.04 -8.61
N ASN A 425 25.54 -23.11 -7.70
CA ASN A 425 26.77 -22.33 -7.77
C ASN A 425 27.59 -22.70 -9.02
N GLU A 426 27.64 -23.98 -9.38
CA GLU A 426 28.26 -24.42 -10.63
C GLU A 426 27.52 -23.85 -11.85
N ALA A 427 26.19 -23.99 -11.91
CA ALA A 427 25.37 -23.51 -13.03
C ALA A 427 25.51 -21.98 -13.21
N THR A 428 25.45 -21.21 -12.12
CA THR A 428 25.62 -19.75 -12.16
C THR A 428 27.04 -19.35 -12.54
N SER A 429 28.08 -20.03 -12.03
CA SER A 429 29.47 -19.74 -12.40
C SER A 429 29.79 -19.94 -13.88
N LYS A 430 29.01 -20.80 -14.55
CA LYS A 430 29.11 -21.10 -15.99
C LYS A 430 28.10 -20.31 -16.83
N HIS A 431 27.38 -19.35 -16.24
CA HIS A 431 26.31 -18.59 -16.88
C HIS A 431 25.27 -19.47 -17.58
N ARG A 432 24.91 -20.61 -16.97
CA ARG A 432 23.87 -21.49 -17.51
C ARG A 432 22.48 -20.92 -17.27
N SER A 433 21.56 -21.20 -18.18
CA SER A 433 20.16 -20.83 -18.04
C SER A 433 19.46 -21.72 -17.02
N ILE A 434 18.77 -21.10 -16.08
CA ILE A 434 18.11 -21.74 -14.93
C ILE A 434 16.60 -21.48 -15.00
N LEU A 435 15.83 -22.55 -14.96
CA LEU A 435 14.37 -22.50 -14.84
C LEU A 435 13.95 -22.95 -13.44
N VAL A 436 13.32 -22.05 -12.68
CA VAL A 436 12.76 -22.34 -11.36
C VAL A 436 11.28 -22.69 -11.52
N ILE A 437 10.89 -23.89 -11.12
CA ILE A 437 9.51 -24.37 -11.19
C ILE A 437 8.93 -24.59 -9.80
N GLY A 438 7.61 -24.48 -9.68
CA GLY A 438 6.88 -24.76 -8.46
C GLY A 438 5.38 -24.49 -8.61
N CYS A 439 4.65 -24.55 -7.50
CA CYS A 439 3.23 -24.20 -7.47
C CYS A 439 3.01 -22.68 -7.50
N LYS A 440 1.78 -22.22 -7.75
CA LYS A 440 1.44 -20.79 -7.70
C LYS A 440 1.68 -20.25 -6.29
N ARG A 441 2.44 -19.15 -6.16
CA ARG A 441 2.92 -18.62 -4.86
C ARG A 441 3.84 -19.60 -4.10
N GLY A 442 4.48 -20.54 -4.80
CA GLY A 442 5.39 -21.55 -4.25
C GLY A 442 6.81 -21.05 -3.99
N GLY A 443 7.03 -19.73 -3.90
CA GLY A 443 8.33 -19.16 -3.52
C GLY A 443 9.35 -18.97 -4.65
N GLN A 444 8.94 -19.02 -5.91
CA GLN A 444 9.85 -18.87 -7.06
C GLN A 444 10.58 -17.51 -7.05
N SER A 445 9.87 -16.39 -6.93
CA SER A 445 10.50 -15.05 -6.94
C SER A 445 11.40 -14.80 -5.72
N PRO A 446 11.00 -15.18 -4.48
CA PRO A 446 11.91 -15.25 -3.33
C PRO A 446 13.18 -16.07 -3.58
N PHE A 447 13.04 -17.26 -4.17
CA PHE A 447 14.17 -18.14 -4.46
C PHE A 447 15.10 -17.54 -5.54
N ILE A 448 14.53 -16.99 -6.62
CA ILE A 448 15.32 -16.26 -7.64
C ILE A 448 16.08 -15.13 -6.97
N SER A 449 15.45 -14.34 -6.08
CA SER A 449 16.15 -13.27 -5.35
C SER A 449 17.34 -13.80 -4.52
N ALA A 450 17.20 -14.96 -3.89
CA ALA A 450 18.31 -15.60 -3.17
C ALA A 450 19.45 -16.02 -4.11
N VAL A 451 19.13 -16.55 -5.30
CA VAL A 451 20.12 -16.85 -6.35
C VAL A 451 20.83 -15.57 -6.78
N LEU A 452 20.10 -14.49 -7.10
CA LEU A 452 20.67 -13.22 -7.57
C LEU A 452 21.62 -12.59 -6.54
N LYS A 453 21.31 -12.71 -5.25
CA LYS A 453 22.16 -12.20 -4.16
C LYS A 453 23.45 -13.00 -3.96
N SER A 454 23.47 -14.24 -4.43
CA SER A 454 24.60 -15.17 -4.32
C SER A 454 25.50 -15.13 -5.56
N LEU A 455 25.11 -14.38 -6.60
CA LEU A 455 25.96 -14.12 -7.77
C LEU A 455 27.18 -13.26 -7.38
N LYS A 456 28.26 -13.39 -8.15
CA LYS A 456 29.47 -12.57 -7.95
C LYS A 456 29.15 -11.08 -8.18
N ARG A 457 29.85 -10.19 -7.48
CA ARG A 457 29.56 -8.74 -7.52
C ARG A 457 29.83 -8.07 -8.86
N GLU A 458 30.64 -8.69 -9.72
CA GLU A 458 30.97 -8.18 -11.04
C GLU A 458 29.88 -8.49 -12.08
N GLU A 459 28.91 -9.35 -11.75
CA GLU A 459 27.89 -9.78 -12.69
C GLU A 459 26.94 -8.63 -13.04
N ARG A 460 26.69 -8.46 -14.34
CA ARG A 460 25.70 -7.51 -14.83
C ARG A 460 24.35 -8.20 -14.99
N LEU A 461 23.32 -7.66 -14.35
CA LEU A 461 21.96 -8.18 -14.43
C LEU A 461 21.08 -7.31 -15.33
N VAL A 462 20.29 -7.96 -16.18
CA VAL A 462 19.15 -7.35 -16.87
C VAL A 462 17.87 -7.97 -16.32
N LEU A 463 17.08 -7.19 -15.58
CA LEU A 463 15.82 -7.65 -14.99
C LEU A 463 14.65 -7.26 -15.89
N LEU A 464 13.90 -8.24 -16.39
CA LEU A 464 12.67 -8.06 -17.16
C LEU A 464 11.48 -8.34 -16.24
N GLU A 465 10.97 -7.31 -15.57
CA GLU A 465 9.92 -7.44 -14.57
C GLU A 465 8.75 -6.49 -14.83
N GLU A 466 7.55 -6.92 -14.47
CA GLU A 466 6.37 -6.04 -14.44
C GLU A 466 6.25 -5.38 -13.06
N ARG A 467 6.41 -6.18 -11.98
CA ARG A 467 6.14 -5.78 -10.60
C ARG A 467 7.38 -5.36 -9.78
N ARG A 468 8.60 -5.33 -10.37
CA ARG A 468 9.93 -5.24 -9.66
C ARG A 468 9.88 -5.82 -8.25
N ASP A 469 9.61 -7.11 -8.16
CA ASP A 469 9.48 -7.83 -6.90
C ASP A 469 10.80 -8.53 -6.52
N LEU A 470 11.74 -8.64 -7.46
CA LEU A 470 13.03 -9.25 -7.22
C LEU A 470 13.97 -8.32 -6.46
N LEU A 471 14.61 -8.88 -5.45
CA LEU A 471 15.63 -8.21 -4.66
C LEU A 471 17.01 -8.72 -5.06
N THR A 472 17.93 -7.79 -5.28
CA THR A 472 19.32 -8.08 -5.61
C THR A 472 20.25 -7.12 -4.88
N ASN A 473 21.44 -7.60 -4.51
CA ASN A 473 22.53 -6.80 -3.96
C ASN A 473 23.59 -6.44 -5.01
N GLN A 474 23.33 -6.78 -6.29
CA GLN A 474 24.25 -6.52 -7.38
C GLN A 474 24.34 -5.02 -7.67
N PRO A 475 25.56 -4.47 -7.84
CA PRO A 475 25.73 -3.06 -8.14
C PRO A 475 25.36 -2.70 -9.58
N ASN A 476 25.49 -3.64 -10.52
CA ASN A 476 25.31 -3.40 -11.95
C ASN A 476 24.00 -4.03 -12.45
N VAL A 477 22.88 -3.32 -12.28
CA VAL A 477 21.53 -3.81 -12.61
C VAL A 477 20.82 -2.85 -13.56
N VAL A 478 20.29 -3.39 -14.65
CA VAL A 478 19.38 -2.69 -15.57
C VAL A 478 18.00 -3.33 -15.45
N SER A 479 17.03 -2.60 -14.91
CA SER A 479 15.63 -3.06 -14.82
C SER A 479 14.81 -2.49 -15.97
N LEU A 480 14.20 -3.36 -16.76
CA LEU A 480 13.29 -3.02 -17.84
C LEU A 480 11.87 -3.46 -17.50
N ASN A 481 10.88 -2.64 -17.87
CA ASN A 481 9.48 -3.02 -17.74
C ASN A 481 9.14 -4.05 -18.81
N ARG A 482 8.79 -5.28 -18.39
CA ARG A 482 8.54 -6.39 -19.31
C ARG A 482 7.39 -6.11 -20.27
N SER A 483 6.29 -5.52 -19.81
CA SER A 483 5.13 -5.20 -20.66
C SER A 483 5.50 -4.22 -21.77
N VAL A 484 6.29 -3.18 -21.45
CA VAL A 484 6.79 -2.22 -22.44
C VAL A 484 7.77 -2.88 -23.41
N VAL A 485 8.67 -3.72 -22.90
CA VAL A 485 9.62 -4.46 -23.75
C VAL A 485 8.88 -5.34 -24.75
N ARG A 486 7.83 -6.07 -24.34
CA ARG A 486 7.05 -6.92 -25.26
C ARG A 486 6.44 -6.16 -26.44
N LEU A 487 6.09 -4.88 -26.27
CA LEU A 487 5.55 -4.04 -27.35
C LEU A 487 6.59 -3.71 -28.44
N MET A 488 7.87 -3.95 -28.19
CA MET A 488 8.94 -3.68 -29.16
C MET A 488 9.20 -4.85 -30.13
N GLU A 489 8.50 -5.97 -29.95
CA GLU A 489 8.54 -7.15 -30.83
C GLU A 489 9.97 -7.57 -31.21
N ASP A 490 10.34 -7.43 -32.47
CA ASP A 490 11.61 -7.91 -33.05
C ASP A 490 12.84 -7.16 -32.52
N LYS A 491 12.65 -5.98 -31.92
CA LYS A 491 13.74 -5.12 -31.42
C LYS A 491 14.20 -5.52 -30.01
N VAL A 492 13.44 -6.37 -29.32
CA VAL A 492 13.69 -6.74 -27.93
C VAL A 492 15.02 -7.46 -27.74
N ILE A 493 15.26 -8.52 -28.52
CA ILE A 493 16.48 -9.33 -28.40
C ILE A 493 17.72 -8.47 -28.70
N PRO A 494 17.80 -7.72 -29.82
CA PRO A 494 18.93 -6.84 -30.08
C PRO A 494 19.17 -5.78 -28.98
N LEU A 495 18.10 -5.25 -28.38
CA LEU A 495 18.20 -4.29 -27.28
C LEU A 495 18.85 -4.95 -26.05
N ILE A 496 18.34 -6.10 -25.63
CA ILE A 496 18.83 -6.82 -24.45
C ILE A 496 20.27 -7.30 -24.65
N THR A 497 20.62 -7.76 -25.86
CA THR A 497 21.99 -8.17 -26.19
C THR A 497 22.98 -7.03 -26.15
N ARG A 498 22.58 -5.81 -26.53
CA ARG A 498 23.42 -4.61 -26.39
C ARG A 498 23.65 -4.18 -24.95
N LEU A 499 22.81 -4.60 -24.01
CA LEU A 499 23.03 -4.32 -22.58
C LEU A 499 24.17 -5.16 -22.01
N ASP A 500 24.62 -6.21 -22.70
CA ASP A 500 25.77 -7.02 -22.32
C ASP A 500 25.68 -7.54 -20.87
N GLY A 501 24.49 -8.07 -20.54
CA GLY A 501 24.21 -8.65 -19.22
C GLY A 501 24.71 -10.08 -19.13
N SER A 502 25.44 -10.39 -18.05
CA SER A 502 25.82 -11.77 -17.68
C SER A 502 24.61 -12.66 -17.44
N PHE A 503 23.54 -12.08 -16.89
CA PHE A 503 22.27 -12.75 -16.70
C PHE A 503 21.10 -11.88 -17.13
N VAL A 504 20.14 -12.51 -17.82
CA VAL A 504 18.81 -11.93 -18.03
C VAL A 504 17.84 -12.65 -17.12
N VAL A 505 17.14 -11.91 -16.27
CA VAL A 505 16.20 -12.47 -15.31
C VAL A 505 14.79 -12.13 -15.75
N MET A 506 13.97 -13.16 -15.92
CA MET A 506 12.60 -13.04 -16.40
C MET A 506 11.70 -13.93 -15.53
N PRO A 507 11.29 -13.45 -14.34
CA PRO A 507 10.41 -14.21 -13.47
C PRO A 507 9.02 -14.39 -14.10
N ASP A 508 8.33 -15.44 -13.68
CA ASP A 508 6.94 -15.74 -14.01
C ASP A 508 6.68 -15.71 -15.51
N LEU A 509 7.31 -16.64 -16.24
CA LEU A 509 7.10 -16.89 -17.66
C LEU A 509 5.62 -17.09 -17.95
N THR A 510 5.11 -16.26 -18.84
CA THR A 510 3.81 -16.45 -19.46
C THR A 510 3.98 -17.10 -20.82
N THR A 511 2.87 -17.52 -21.41
CA THR A 511 2.86 -18.12 -22.74
C THR A 511 3.56 -17.22 -23.77
N SER A 512 3.36 -15.90 -23.72
CA SER A 512 3.94 -14.96 -24.70
C SER A 512 5.46 -14.79 -24.59
N ASP A 513 6.09 -15.24 -23.49
CA ASP A 513 7.52 -15.04 -23.26
C ASP A 513 8.40 -16.18 -23.78
N VAL A 514 7.80 -17.31 -24.16
CA VAL A 514 8.57 -18.51 -24.53
C VAL A 514 9.47 -18.24 -25.74
N ARG A 515 8.96 -17.50 -26.74
CA ARG A 515 9.78 -17.05 -27.88
C ARG A 515 10.94 -16.13 -27.45
N LEU A 516 10.71 -15.25 -26.48
CA LEU A 516 11.74 -14.35 -25.97
C LEU A 516 12.82 -15.12 -25.20
N LEU A 517 12.43 -16.07 -24.33
CA LEU A 517 13.36 -16.96 -23.62
C LEU A 517 14.28 -17.69 -24.59
N VAL A 518 13.70 -18.34 -25.61
CA VAL A 518 14.46 -19.09 -26.61
C VAL A 518 15.33 -18.18 -27.44
N GLY A 519 14.81 -17.02 -27.88
CA GLY A 519 15.56 -16.06 -28.66
C GLY A 519 16.78 -15.49 -27.93
N LEU A 520 16.65 -15.20 -26.63
CA LEU A 520 17.77 -14.75 -25.79
C LEU A 520 18.84 -15.82 -25.60
N ALA A 521 18.43 -17.08 -25.42
CA ALA A 521 19.38 -18.18 -25.34
C ALA A 521 20.15 -18.36 -26.66
N LEU A 522 19.47 -18.22 -27.80
CA LEU A 522 20.08 -18.34 -29.12
C LEU A 522 20.98 -17.14 -29.50
N SER A 523 20.74 -15.95 -28.93
CA SER A 523 21.57 -14.77 -29.21
C SER A 523 22.97 -14.83 -28.59
N GLY A 524 23.31 -15.90 -27.87
CA GLY A 524 24.58 -16.03 -27.16
C GLY A 524 24.68 -15.09 -25.97
N GLN A 525 23.54 -14.61 -25.47
CA GLN A 525 23.47 -13.92 -24.19
C GLN A 525 23.99 -14.86 -23.09
N GLY A 526 24.51 -14.31 -21.99
CA GLY A 526 24.71 -15.09 -20.77
C GLY A 526 23.40 -15.71 -20.24
N GLY A 527 23.50 -16.48 -19.16
CA GLY A 527 22.42 -17.33 -18.66
C GLY A 527 21.10 -16.60 -18.45
N VAL A 528 20.00 -17.26 -18.80
CA VAL A 528 18.65 -16.75 -18.51
C VAL A 528 18.11 -17.40 -17.25
N ILE A 529 17.73 -16.60 -16.26
CA ILE A 529 17.06 -17.09 -15.04
C ILE A 529 15.57 -16.79 -15.16
N SER A 530 14.74 -17.81 -15.09
CA SER A 530 13.29 -17.65 -15.24
C SER A 530 12.52 -18.53 -14.27
N SER A 531 11.24 -18.22 -14.04
CA SER A 531 10.34 -19.10 -13.27
C SER A 531 9.06 -19.41 -14.02
N MET A 532 8.44 -20.56 -13.72
CA MET A 532 7.09 -20.87 -14.20
C MET A 532 6.33 -21.78 -13.23
N VAL A 533 5.01 -21.86 -13.39
CA VAL A 533 4.18 -22.79 -12.63
C VAL A 533 4.17 -24.16 -13.31
N SER A 534 4.66 -25.19 -12.63
CA SER A 534 4.67 -26.57 -13.10
C SER A 534 4.85 -27.56 -11.96
N ASP A 535 4.24 -28.74 -12.10
CA ASP A 535 4.28 -29.81 -11.09
C ASP A 535 5.53 -30.69 -11.21
N SER A 536 6.16 -30.71 -12.39
CA SER A 536 7.40 -31.44 -12.65
C SER A 536 8.24 -30.79 -13.74
N TRP A 537 9.54 -31.11 -13.77
CA TRP A 537 10.46 -30.61 -14.78
C TRP A 537 10.18 -31.19 -16.18
N GLN A 538 9.69 -32.44 -16.26
CA GLN A 538 9.26 -33.01 -17.54
C GLN A 538 8.07 -32.24 -18.08
N SER A 539 7.07 -31.95 -17.22
CA SER A 539 5.89 -31.17 -17.60
C SER A 539 6.27 -29.74 -18.01
N SER A 540 7.24 -29.10 -17.34
CA SER A 540 7.66 -27.75 -17.70
C SER A 540 8.32 -27.72 -19.08
N ILE A 541 9.20 -28.66 -19.39
CA ILE A 541 9.82 -28.75 -20.72
C ILE A 541 8.76 -29.05 -21.79
N SER A 542 7.86 -30.01 -21.56
CA SER A 542 6.76 -30.30 -22.49
C SER A 542 5.87 -29.08 -22.74
N LYS A 543 5.50 -28.33 -21.69
CA LYS A 543 4.71 -27.09 -21.81
C LYS A 543 5.44 -26.05 -22.65
N LEU A 544 6.72 -25.79 -22.37
CA LEU A 544 7.52 -24.83 -23.13
C LEU A 544 7.62 -25.24 -24.61
N THR A 545 7.86 -26.52 -24.89
CA THR A 545 7.91 -27.04 -26.26
C THR A 545 6.58 -26.86 -26.99
N SER A 546 5.46 -27.23 -26.36
CA SER A 546 4.13 -27.08 -26.96
C SER A 546 3.77 -25.62 -27.20
N ILE A 547 4.11 -24.72 -26.27
CA ILE A 547 3.86 -23.28 -26.43
C ILE A 547 4.69 -22.73 -27.60
N LEU A 548 5.99 -23.06 -27.66
CA LEU A 548 6.86 -22.59 -28.73
C LEU A 548 6.36 -23.06 -30.10
N GLN A 549 5.95 -24.32 -30.20
CA GLN A 549 5.37 -24.89 -31.42
C GLN A 549 4.07 -24.19 -31.80
N PHE A 550 3.15 -23.98 -30.85
CA PHE A 550 1.89 -23.27 -31.10
C PHE A 550 2.12 -21.84 -31.59
N GLN A 551 3.14 -21.16 -31.07
CA GLN A 551 3.51 -19.80 -31.48
C GLN A 551 4.31 -19.74 -32.80
N SER A 552 4.79 -20.88 -33.30
CA SER A 552 5.65 -20.98 -34.47
C SER A 552 5.06 -22.01 -35.46
N PRO A 553 4.08 -21.63 -36.30
CA PRO A 553 3.28 -22.57 -37.11
C PRO A 553 4.08 -23.50 -38.04
N HIS A 554 5.30 -23.10 -38.41
CA HIS A 554 6.19 -23.87 -39.30
C HIS A 554 7.23 -24.71 -38.56
N MET A 555 7.22 -24.72 -37.22
CA MET A 555 8.18 -25.45 -36.40
C MET A 555 7.65 -26.85 -36.07
N ASP A 556 8.44 -27.88 -36.34
CA ASP A 556 8.14 -29.24 -35.90
C ASP A 556 8.48 -29.44 -34.41
N ALA A 557 7.92 -30.49 -33.82
CA ALA A 557 8.06 -30.76 -32.39
C ALA A 557 9.51 -31.09 -31.98
N GLU A 558 10.31 -31.72 -32.85
CA GLU A 558 11.71 -32.03 -32.54
C GLU A 558 12.56 -30.76 -32.52
N SER A 559 12.38 -29.88 -33.51
CA SER A 559 13.05 -28.57 -33.51
C SER A 559 12.66 -27.74 -32.28
N ALA A 560 11.36 -27.69 -31.94
CA ALA A 560 10.90 -26.97 -30.76
C ALA A 560 11.52 -27.52 -29.47
N LYS A 561 11.60 -28.85 -29.34
CA LYS A 561 12.22 -29.50 -28.18
C LYS A 561 13.71 -29.19 -28.09
N ARG A 562 14.42 -29.18 -29.23
CA ARG A 562 15.83 -28.81 -29.29
C ARG A 562 16.07 -27.38 -28.85
N PHE A 563 15.30 -26.43 -29.37
CA PHE A 563 15.42 -25.01 -28.99
C PHE A 563 15.14 -24.77 -27.50
N VAL A 564 14.14 -25.45 -26.93
CA VAL A 564 13.86 -25.37 -25.49
C VAL A 564 14.99 -26.01 -24.66
N GLY A 565 15.56 -27.14 -25.12
CA GLY A 565 16.70 -27.78 -24.47
C GLY A 565 17.96 -26.91 -24.48
N ASP A 566 18.19 -26.17 -25.56
CA ASP A 566 19.30 -25.20 -25.65
C ASP A 566 19.05 -23.99 -24.73
N ALA A 567 17.79 -23.59 -24.54
CA ALA A 567 17.40 -22.44 -23.73
C ALA A 567 17.34 -22.71 -22.22
N VAL A 568 17.18 -23.95 -21.78
CA VAL A 568 17.06 -24.33 -20.36
C VAL A 568 18.08 -25.42 -20.03
N ASN A 569 19.13 -25.04 -19.29
CA ASN A 569 20.21 -25.98 -18.96
C ASN A 569 20.03 -26.62 -17.58
N CYS A 570 19.40 -25.90 -16.65
CA CYS A 570 19.13 -26.40 -15.30
C CYS A 570 17.68 -26.11 -14.90
N VAL A 571 17.02 -27.09 -14.29
CA VAL A 571 15.68 -26.93 -13.72
C VAL A 571 15.75 -27.16 -12.21
N ILE A 572 15.24 -26.19 -11.46
CA ILE A 572 15.15 -26.26 -9.99
C ILE A 572 13.68 -26.38 -9.62
N GLN A 573 13.32 -27.47 -8.96
CA GLN A 573 11.94 -27.70 -8.54
C GLN A 573 11.76 -27.36 -7.07
N LEU A 574 10.82 -26.44 -6.79
CA LEU A 574 10.39 -26.06 -5.46
C LEU A 574 9.11 -26.77 -5.05
N GLU A 575 8.99 -27.09 -3.77
CA GLU A 575 7.77 -27.59 -3.14
C GLU A 575 7.53 -26.92 -1.78
N PRO A 576 6.28 -26.81 -1.32
CA PRO A 576 6.00 -26.32 0.03
C PRO A 576 6.35 -27.38 1.08
N ASN A 577 6.97 -26.97 2.18
CA ASN A 577 7.16 -27.80 3.38
C ASN A 577 5.92 -27.74 4.30
N ASP A 578 5.98 -28.47 5.42
CA ASP A 578 4.90 -28.50 6.44
C ASP A 578 4.56 -27.11 7.02
N LYS A 579 5.51 -26.16 6.97
CA LYS A 579 5.34 -24.77 7.42
C LYS A 579 4.85 -23.83 6.30
N GLN A 580 4.47 -24.37 5.13
CA GLN A 580 4.09 -23.60 3.94
C GLN A 580 5.20 -22.68 3.42
N GLU A 581 6.46 -23.02 3.69
CA GLU A 581 7.64 -22.37 3.14
C GLU A 581 8.15 -23.18 1.95
N PHE A 582 8.75 -22.54 0.96
CA PHE A 582 9.32 -23.27 -0.18
C PHE A 582 10.61 -24.00 0.23
N VAL A 583 10.82 -25.21 -0.27
CA VAL A 583 12.06 -25.98 -0.19
C VAL A 583 12.45 -26.50 -1.57
N VAL A 584 13.74 -26.68 -1.81
CA VAL A 584 14.24 -27.26 -3.07
C VAL A 584 14.03 -28.77 -3.00
N LYS A 585 13.10 -29.28 -3.80
CA LYS A 585 12.81 -30.71 -3.93
C LYS A 585 13.92 -31.44 -4.67
N GLN A 586 14.30 -30.88 -5.83
CA GLN A 586 15.32 -31.47 -6.70
C GLN A 586 15.93 -30.44 -7.64
N VAL A 587 17.16 -30.72 -8.07
CA VAL A 587 17.88 -29.97 -9.09
C VAL A 587 18.21 -30.90 -10.24
N VAL A 588 17.81 -30.53 -11.45
CA VAL A 588 17.99 -31.33 -12.66
C VAL A 588 18.88 -30.56 -13.63
N SER A 589 19.99 -31.17 -14.04
CA SER A 589 20.75 -30.68 -15.19
C SER A 589 20.22 -31.33 -16.46
N LEU A 590 20.00 -30.50 -17.46
CA LEU A 590 19.63 -30.87 -18.83
C LEU A 590 20.84 -30.82 -19.77
N ASP A 591 22.06 -30.67 -19.22
CA ASP A 591 23.29 -30.61 -19.99
C ASP A 591 23.68 -32.00 -20.50
N GLY A 592 23.33 -32.31 -21.75
CA GLY A 592 23.70 -33.55 -22.43
C GLY A 592 22.50 -34.30 -23.02
N SER A 593 22.74 -35.52 -23.50
CA SER A 593 21.71 -36.34 -24.16
C SER A 593 20.66 -36.93 -23.21
N LYS A 594 20.92 -36.91 -21.88
CA LYS A 594 19.99 -37.38 -20.85
C LYS A 594 19.97 -36.45 -19.64
N PRO A 595 18.78 -36.08 -19.12
CA PRO A 595 18.63 -35.33 -17.87
C PRO A 595 19.23 -36.09 -16.68
N VAL A 596 19.96 -35.37 -15.82
CA VAL A 596 20.56 -35.91 -14.59
C VAL A 596 19.96 -35.20 -13.39
N VAL A 597 19.35 -35.97 -12.49
CA VAL A 597 18.90 -35.48 -11.17
C VAL A 597 20.11 -35.42 -10.26
N ILE A 598 20.47 -34.23 -9.79
CA ILE A 598 21.69 -33.97 -9.02
C ILE A 598 21.44 -34.06 -7.51
N SER A 599 20.26 -33.62 -7.07
CA SER A 599 19.80 -33.66 -5.68
C SER A 599 18.31 -33.87 -5.62
#